data_AF-A0A8S3R4J4-F1
#
_entry.id   AF-A0A8S3R4J4-F1
#
_cell.length_a   1.000
_cell.length_b   1.000
_cell.length_c   1.000
_cell.angle_alpha   90.00
_cell.angle_beta   90.00
_cell.angle_gamma   90.00
#
_symmetry.space_group_name_H-M   'P 1'
#
loop_
_entity.id
_entity.type
_entity.pdbx_description
1 polymer ?
#
loop_
_entity_poly.entity_id
_entity_poly.type
_entity_poly.pdbx_seq_one_letter_code
_entity_poly.pdbx_strand_id
1 'polypeptide(L)'
;MHILENVLMIIRYERLLMYLSGNEDIVNGNLKLILGLTWHLVMRYQISTRKTKSPPKQLMMNWFRVSIPGVRVNNFTTDWNDGIALHALIDNLKPGISPQVENCRDAMVLAKDHLNIPRVISPEDFANPALDELSAMTYLSYFVKPNSPGYYATLNWVCKQLKTTTISNLTTDWNDGYNLCAIVASQGGHIEGWPNLDRKDHVSNCQKAIDGGKDLGVEPLLTAEEIADPKVDHLSLMTYISRFQHLVPKKKDEEKIGIKADLNNIRTGVQALITLLYHEKDLKKDFLQVDIAGPSSEQINCDTAWKEKYAECKFVPKEAGEYNVNITYNNKKLVGCPLVFTVKQDLSTVRFITPTESRCRVGSQNSLQKDRRPCFIKRKNVFKTDWTKPGKAIKRKRSNDDVSEQTNKYEVTRTRGFQPYWKNDRLWLQFNDKSSLMFCNNFSIGTSKLN
;
A
#
# COMPACT_ATOMS: atom_id res chain seq x y z
N MET A 1 -16.38 56.49 -28.95
CA MET A 1 -15.63 57.12 -27.85
C MET A 1 -15.92 56.45 -26.50
N HIS A 2 -17.17 56.39 -26.05
CA HIS A 2 -17.55 55.84 -24.74
C HIS A 2 -17.18 54.35 -24.50
N ILE A 3 -17.26 53.49 -25.52
CA ILE A 3 -16.84 52.07 -25.42
C ILE A 3 -15.32 51.96 -25.24
N LEU A 4 -14.54 52.77 -25.96
CA LEU A 4 -13.09 52.82 -25.81
C LEU A 4 -12.69 53.34 -24.43
N GLU A 5 -13.34 54.39 -23.95
CA GLU A 5 -13.10 54.91 -22.59
C GLU A 5 -13.42 53.87 -21.51
N ASN A 6 -14.46 53.07 -21.68
CA ASN A 6 -14.79 51.98 -20.77
C ASN A 6 -13.76 50.84 -20.83
N VAL A 7 -13.34 50.43 -22.03
CA VAL A 7 -12.27 49.44 -22.23
C VAL A 7 -10.97 49.92 -21.59
N LEU A 8 -10.63 51.19 -21.76
CA LEU A 8 -9.43 51.78 -21.19
C LEU A 8 -9.55 51.99 -19.68
N MET A 9 -10.74 52.30 -19.15
CA MET A 9 -10.97 52.28 -17.70
C MET A 9 -10.74 50.89 -17.11
N ILE A 10 -11.22 49.82 -17.75
CA ILE A 10 -11.02 48.44 -17.29
C ILE A 10 -9.53 48.08 -17.34
N ILE A 11 -8.85 48.38 -18.45
CA ILE A 11 -7.41 48.15 -18.61
C ILE A 11 -6.59 48.96 -17.57
N ARG A 12 -7.00 50.21 -17.29
CA ARG A 12 -6.38 51.09 -16.28
C ARG A 12 -6.61 50.57 -14.87
N TYR A 13 -7.83 50.17 -14.55
CA TYR A 13 -8.23 49.65 -13.25
C TYR A 13 -7.54 48.31 -12.93
N GLU A 14 -7.37 47.44 -13.92
CA GLU A 14 -6.70 46.15 -13.78
C GLU A 14 -5.15 46.23 -13.83
N ARG A 15 -4.55 47.43 -13.88
CA ARG A 15 -3.10 47.64 -14.03
C ARG A 15 -2.48 46.94 -15.25
N LEU A 16 -3.25 46.72 -16.31
CA LEU A 16 -2.77 46.23 -17.60
C LEU A 16 -2.02 47.31 -18.41
N LEU A 17 -1.90 48.51 -17.83
CA LEU A 17 -1.33 49.75 -18.36
C LEU A 17 0.15 49.75 -18.73
N MET A 18 0.92 48.68 -18.48
CA MET A 18 2.34 48.70 -18.81
C MET A 18 2.62 48.75 -20.33
N TYR A 19 1.59 48.65 -21.19
CA TYR A 19 1.76 48.50 -22.64
C TYR A 19 0.96 49.46 -23.52
N LEU A 20 0.16 50.36 -22.96
CA LEU A 20 -0.56 51.38 -23.74
C LEU A 20 -0.16 52.77 -23.25
N SER A 21 0.43 53.56 -24.16
CA SER A 21 0.77 54.96 -23.90
C SER A 21 -0.50 55.84 -23.95
N GLY A 22 -1.54 55.43 -24.67
CA GLY A 22 -2.83 56.11 -24.70
C GLY A 22 -3.91 55.36 -25.48
N ASN A 23 -5.13 55.93 -25.51
CA ASN A 23 -6.28 55.40 -26.24
C ASN A 23 -6.09 55.48 -27.76
N GLU A 24 -5.26 56.43 -28.19
CA GLU A 24 -4.95 56.75 -29.58
C GLU A 24 -4.28 55.56 -30.28
N ASP A 25 -3.46 54.78 -29.58
CA ASP A 25 -2.78 53.61 -30.16
C ASP A 25 -3.76 52.53 -30.66
N ILE A 26 -4.88 52.36 -29.97
CA ILE A 26 -5.95 51.43 -30.38
C ILE A 26 -6.76 52.04 -31.52
N VAL A 27 -7.11 53.33 -31.42
CA VAL A 27 -7.91 54.04 -32.45
C VAL A 27 -7.16 54.11 -33.77
N ASN A 28 -5.85 54.34 -33.72
CA ASN A 28 -4.98 54.47 -34.89
C ASN A 28 -4.57 53.10 -35.47
N GLY A 29 -5.02 51.99 -34.89
CA GLY A 29 -4.75 50.65 -35.42
C GLY A 29 -3.29 50.23 -35.31
N ASN A 30 -2.58 50.61 -34.24
CA ASN A 30 -1.20 50.18 -34.03
C ASN A 30 -1.15 48.67 -33.74
N LEU A 31 -0.98 47.88 -34.80
CA LEU A 31 -1.05 46.42 -34.76
C LEU A 31 -0.12 45.81 -33.70
N LYS A 32 1.09 46.35 -33.53
CA LYS A 32 2.06 45.86 -32.54
C LYS A 32 1.53 46.01 -31.12
N LEU A 33 0.94 47.16 -30.79
CA LEU A 33 0.39 47.42 -29.45
C LEU A 33 -0.92 46.65 -29.22
N ILE A 34 -1.75 46.52 -30.26
CA ILE A 34 -2.97 45.70 -30.20
C ILE A 34 -2.63 44.23 -29.95
N LEU A 35 -1.69 43.65 -30.69
CA LEU A 35 -1.24 42.26 -30.46
C LEU A 35 -0.61 42.09 -29.07
N GLY A 36 0.21 43.06 -28.65
CA GLY A 36 0.75 43.09 -27.29
C GLY A 36 -0.35 43.07 -26.23
N LEU A 37 -1.39 43.90 -26.38
CA LEU A 37 -2.54 43.94 -25.48
C LEU A 37 -3.31 42.61 -25.48
N THR A 38 -3.59 42.04 -26.66
CA THR A 38 -4.27 40.75 -26.81
C THR A 38 -3.52 39.64 -26.08
N TRP A 39 -2.19 39.56 -26.25
CA TRP A 39 -1.37 38.60 -25.53
C TRP A 39 -1.44 38.78 -24.00
N HIS A 40 -1.40 40.02 -23.50
CA HIS A 40 -1.52 40.28 -22.07
C HIS A 40 -2.88 39.85 -21.51
N LEU A 41 -3.97 40.02 -22.27
CA LEU A 41 -5.29 39.53 -21.89
C LEU A 41 -5.32 37.99 -21.85
N VAL A 42 -4.77 37.32 -22.87
CA VAL A 42 -4.65 35.84 -22.88
C VAL A 42 -3.88 35.37 -21.66
N MET A 43 -2.71 35.95 -21.41
CA MET A 43 -1.89 35.64 -20.24
C MET A 43 -2.67 35.81 -18.95
N ARG A 44 -3.32 36.97 -18.75
CA ARG A 44 -4.00 37.34 -17.50
C ARG A 44 -5.23 36.50 -17.18
N TYR A 45 -6.00 36.10 -18.20
CA TYR A 45 -7.29 35.43 -18.02
C TYR A 45 -7.28 33.93 -18.32
N GLN A 46 -6.31 33.42 -19.09
CA GLN A 46 -6.22 32.00 -19.42
C GLN A 46 -5.07 31.29 -18.72
N ILE A 47 -3.90 31.93 -18.62
CA ILE A 47 -2.67 31.23 -18.22
C ILE A 47 -2.32 31.50 -16.77
N SER A 48 -2.06 32.74 -16.40
CA SER A 48 -1.63 33.10 -15.04
C SER A 48 -1.98 34.53 -14.66
N THR A 49 -2.45 34.69 -13.44
CA THR A 49 -2.99 35.98 -12.96
C THR A 49 -1.93 36.90 -12.35
N ARG A 50 -0.71 36.41 -12.08
CA ARG A 50 0.33 37.13 -11.33
C ARG A 50 1.75 36.88 -11.87
N LYS A 51 2.67 37.77 -11.49
CA LYS A 51 4.11 37.54 -11.63
C LYS A 51 4.55 36.51 -10.59
N THR A 52 4.59 35.25 -11.00
CA THR A 52 5.22 34.15 -10.26
C THR A 52 6.73 34.16 -10.50
N LYS A 53 7.53 33.54 -9.62
CA LYS A 53 8.98 33.36 -9.86
C LYS A 53 9.26 32.60 -11.16
N SER A 54 8.47 31.57 -11.41
CA SER A 54 8.53 30.78 -12.65
C SER A 54 7.65 31.41 -13.72
N PRO A 55 8.18 31.77 -14.91
CA PRO A 55 7.38 32.32 -15.99
C PRO A 55 6.28 31.34 -16.45
N PRO A 56 5.10 31.82 -16.87
CA PRO A 56 4.00 30.94 -17.27
C PRO A 56 4.34 29.95 -18.39
N LYS A 57 5.18 30.37 -19.35
CA LYS A 57 5.75 29.49 -20.37
C LYS A 57 6.42 28.25 -19.77
N GLN A 58 7.24 28.43 -18.74
CA GLN A 58 7.96 27.34 -18.09
C GLN A 58 7.02 26.43 -17.32
N LEU A 59 6.00 27.00 -16.66
CA LEU A 59 4.98 26.23 -15.94
C LEU A 59 4.17 25.35 -16.91
N MET A 60 3.67 25.93 -18.01
CA MET A 60 2.96 25.19 -19.06
C MET A 60 3.84 24.05 -19.60
N MET A 61 5.09 24.35 -19.98
CA MET A 61 6.02 23.36 -20.51
C MET A 61 6.29 22.22 -19.52
N ASN A 62 6.49 22.54 -18.25
CA ASN A 62 6.68 21.54 -17.20
C ASN A 62 5.45 20.65 -17.05
N TRP A 63 4.24 21.22 -17.07
CA TRP A 63 3.02 20.44 -16.97
C TRP A 63 2.81 19.52 -18.20
N PHE A 64 3.10 20.01 -19.41
CA PHE A 64 3.02 19.16 -20.62
C PHE A 64 4.00 18.00 -20.55
N ARG A 65 5.26 18.24 -20.19
CA ARG A 65 6.26 17.16 -20.04
C ARG A 65 5.85 16.10 -19.03
N VAL A 66 5.21 16.52 -17.94
CA VAL A 66 4.66 15.59 -16.95
C VAL A 66 3.44 14.87 -17.51
N SER A 67 2.57 15.53 -18.27
CA SER A 67 1.35 14.92 -18.81
C SER A 67 1.62 13.92 -19.94
N ILE A 68 2.69 14.11 -20.71
CA ILE A 68 3.06 13.24 -21.84
C ILE A 68 4.53 12.82 -21.76
N PRO A 69 4.92 12.01 -20.76
CA PRO A 69 6.33 11.69 -20.50
C PRO A 69 7.01 10.90 -21.63
N GLY A 70 6.24 10.23 -22.50
CA GLY A 70 6.74 9.48 -23.65
C GLY A 70 7.05 10.33 -24.88
N VAL A 71 6.64 11.60 -24.90
CA VAL A 71 6.85 12.51 -26.04
C VAL A 71 7.76 13.66 -25.61
N ARG A 72 8.81 13.89 -26.39
CA ARG A 72 9.79 14.94 -26.10
C ARG A 72 9.24 16.28 -26.57
N VAL A 73 8.85 17.13 -25.61
CA VAL A 73 8.40 18.52 -25.86
C VAL A 73 9.30 19.50 -25.10
N ASN A 74 9.89 20.47 -25.82
CA ASN A 74 10.85 21.45 -25.31
C ASN A 74 10.57 22.89 -25.74
N ASN A 75 9.74 23.10 -26.76
CA ASN A 75 9.34 24.41 -27.26
C ASN A 75 7.83 24.47 -27.53
N PHE A 76 7.35 25.67 -27.82
CA PHE A 76 5.98 25.95 -28.25
C PHE A 76 5.94 26.28 -29.75
N THR A 77 6.81 25.65 -30.53
CA THR A 77 6.91 25.87 -31.98
C THR A 77 6.94 24.51 -32.68
N THR A 78 8.14 24.02 -33.02
CA THR A 78 8.32 22.85 -33.87
C THR A 78 7.89 21.52 -33.25
N ASP A 79 7.98 21.38 -31.92
CA ASP A 79 7.69 20.13 -31.21
C ASP A 79 6.18 19.76 -31.23
N TRP A 80 5.34 20.63 -31.77
CA TRP A 80 3.89 20.43 -31.87
C TRP A 80 3.39 20.30 -33.31
N ASN A 81 4.24 20.61 -34.30
CA ASN A 81 3.82 20.76 -35.70
C ASN A 81 3.40 19.44 -36.36
N ASP A 82 3.94 18.31 -35.91
CA ASP A 82 3.61 16.97 -36.43
C ASP A 82 2.30 16.42 -35.85
N GLY A 83 1.75 17.05 -34.81
CA GLY A 83 0.52 16.61 -34.13
C GLY A 83 0.71 15.44 -33.15
N ILE A 84 1.87 14.80 -33.07
CA ILE A 84 2.12 13.65 -32.17
C ILE A 84 1.95 14.09 -30.71
N ALA A 85 2.58 15.21 -30.33
CA ALA A 85 2.47 15.75 -28.98
C ALA A 85 1.01 16.08 -28.61
N LEU A 86 0.24 16.60 -29.57
CA LEU A 86 -1.17 16.93 -29.36
C LEU A 86 -2.03 15.67 -29.23
N HIS A 87 -1.80 14.66 -30.07
CA HIS A 87 -2.46 13.35 -29.97
C HIS A 87 -2.15 12.65 -28.65
N ALA A 88 -0.89 12.66 -28.19
CA ALA A 88 -0.50 12.07 -26.92
C ALA A 88 -1.14 12.80 -25.73
N LEU A 89 -1.24 14.13 -25.81
CA LEU A 89 -1.88 14.94 -24.77
C LEU A 89 -3.37 14.63 -24.67
N ILE A 90 -4.06 14.53 -25.81
CA ILE A 90 -5.47 14.20 -25.88
C ILE A 90 -5.72 12.79 -25.31
N ASP A 91 -4.90 11.82 -25.70
CA ASP A 91 -4.99 10.44 -25.21
C ASP A 91 -4.74 10.36 -23.70
N ASN A 92 -3.75 11.08 -23.17
CA ASN A 92 -3.50 11.13 -21.73
C ASN A 92 -4.72 11.70 -20.95
N LEU A 93 -5.37 12.72 -21.49
CA LEU A 93 -6.53 13.36 -20.86
C LEU A 93 -7.81 12.54 -20.98
N LYS A 94 -7.95 11.77 -22.06
CA LYS A 94 -9.07 10.86 -22.30
C LYS A 94 -8.59 9.62 -23.06
N PRO A 95 -8.17 8.56 -22.34
CA PRO A 95 -7.56 7.39 -22.96
C PRO A 95 -8.45 6.71 -24.00
N GLY A 96 -7.86 6.33 -25.14
CA GLY A 96 -8.47 5.48 -26.16
C GLY A 96 -9.21 6.20 -27.28
N ILE A 97 -9.19 7.54 -27.34
CA ILE A 97 -9.83 8.31 -28.42
C ILE A 97 -8.89 8.67 -29.57
N SER A 98 -7.58 8.58 -29.34
CA SER A 98 -6.56 9.08 -30.26
C SER A 98 -5.86 7.92 -30.98
N PRO A 99 -5.85 7.88 -32.32
CA PRO A 99 -5.09 6.88 -33.07
C PRO A 99 -3.58 7.16 -33.09
N GLN A 100 -3.12 8.25 -32.45
CA GLN A 100 -1.71 8.67 -32.35
C GLN A 100 -1.00 8.75 -33.70
N VAL A 101 -1.62 9.45 -34.67
CA VAL A 101 -1.07 9.68 -36.01
C VAL A 101 -0.38 11.04 -36.11
N GLU A 102 0.55 11.20 -37.06
CA GLU A 102 1.25 12.47 -37.34
C GLU A 102 0.32 13.46 -38.08
N ASN A 103 -0.71 13.98 -37.40
CA ASN A 103 -1.65 14.91 -38.01
C ASN A 103 -2.27 15.91 -37.01
N CYS A 104 -1.89 17.19 -37.10
CA CYS A 104 -2.49 18.27 -36.30
C CYS A 104 -4.00 18.43 -36.50
N ARG A 105 -4.51 18.24 -37.73
CA ARG A 105 -5.93 18.45 -38.05
C ARG A 105 -6.82 17.47 -37.30
N ASP A 106 -6.46 16.20 -37.32
CA ASP A 106 -7.22 15.14 -36.64
C ASP A 106 -7.16 15.32 -35.13
N ALA A 107 -5.97 15.60 -34.57
CA ALA A 107 -5.81 15.92 -33.16
C ALA A 107 -6.70 17.09 -32.71
N MET A 108 -6.73 18.20 -33.48
CA MET A 108 -7.54 19.37 -33.13
C MET A 108 -9.05 19.12 -33.27
N VAL A 109 -9.48 18.22 -34.15
CA VAL A 109 -10.89 17.75 -34.21
C VAL A 109 -11.23 16.97 -32.95
N LEU A 110 -10.39 16.01 -32.56
CA LEU A 110 -10.59 15.23 -31.33
C LEU A 110 -10.62 16.11 -30.08
N ALA A 111 -9.71 17.08 -29.97
CA ALA A 111 -9.67 18.02 -28.86
C ALA A 111 -10.97 18.84 -28.76
N LYS A 112 -11.51 19.28 -29.90
CA LYS A 112 -12.78 20.00 -29.93
C LYS A 112 -13.95 19.11 -29.52
N ASP A 113 -14.09 17.95 -30.15
CA ASP A 113 -15.29 17.13 -30.04
C ASP A 113 -15.35 16.35 -28.71
N HIS A 114 -14.20 16.02 -28.12
CA HIS A 114 -14.13 15.20 -26.91
C HIS A 114 -13.67 15.92 -25.66
N LEU A 115 -12.93 17.03 -25.80
CA LEU A 115 -12.38 17.81 -24.69
C LEU A 115 -12.90 19.25 -24.65
N ASN A 116 -13.76 19.64 -25.61
CA ASN A 116 -14.33 20.99 -25.73
C ASN A 116 -13.26 22.08 -25.85
N ILE A 117 -12.16 21.78 -26.54
CA ILE A 117 -11.08 22.75 -26.81
C ILE A 117 -11.38 23.49 -28.13
N PRO A 118 -11.55 24.82 -28.10
CA PRO A 118 -11.84 25.58 -29.32
C PRO A 118 -10.60 25.69 -30.21
N ARG A 119 -10.81 25.54 -31.53
CA ARG A 119 -9.76 25.73 -32.55
C ARG A 119 -9.56 27.23 -32.83
N VAL A 120 -8.88 27.91 -31.93
CA VAL A 120 -8.55 29.36 -32.05
C VAL A 120 -7.39 29.64 -33.02
N ILE A 121 -6.71 28.59 -33.45
CA ILE A 121 -5.72 28.59 -34.54
C ILE A 121 -6.15 27.51 -35.56
N SER A 122 -5.83 27.69 -36.84
CA SER A 122 -6.09 26.66 -37.84
C SER A 122 -5.09 25.49 -37.69
N PRO A 123 -5.47 24.25 -38.05
CA PRO A 123 -4.53 23.13 -38.06
C PRO A 123 -3.32 23.37 -38.97
N GLU A 124 -3.51 24.07 -40.09
CA GLU A 124 -2.46 24.40 -41.06
C GLU A 124 -1.43 25.36 -40.45
N ASP A 125 -1.90 26.38 -39.73
CA ASP A 125 -1.02 27.33 -39.05
C ASP A 125 -0.31 26.68 -37.86
N PHE A 126 -0.99 25.78 -37.14
CA PHE A 126 -0.41 25.04 -36.02
C PHE A 126 0.61 23.98 -36.47
N ALA A 127 0.45 23.43 -37.68
CA ALA A 127 1.42 22.53 -38.31
C ALA A 127 2.57 23.27 -39.01
N ASN A 128 2.52 24.60 -39.08
CA ASN A 128 3.50 25.39 -39.82
C ASN A 128 4.86 25.42 -39.09
N PRO A 129 5.99 25.12 -39.75
CA PRO A 129 7.33 25.28 -39.18
C PRO A 129 7.65 26.69 -38.67
N ALA A 130 6.95 27.71 -39.19
CA ALA A 130 7.03 29.10 -38.76
C ALA A 130 6.00 29.48 -37.67
N LEU A 131 5.38 28.50 -37.00
CA LEU A 131 4.44 28.73 -35.90
C LEU A 131 5.06 29.65 -34.84
N ASP A 132 4.35 30.73 -34.55
CA ASP A 132 4.70 31.65 -33.48
C ASP A 132 4.40 31.04 -32.10
N GLU A 133 5.35 31.21 -31.18
CA GLU A 133 5.30 30.65 -29.82
C GLU A 133 4.09 31.17 -29.03
N LEU A 134 3.76 32.46 -29.13
CA LEU A 134 2.64 33.03 -28.38
C LEU A 134 1.30 32.50 -28.92
N SER A 135 1.21 32.30 -30.22
CA SER A 135 0.05 31.70 -30.89
C SER A 135 -0.15 30.24 -30.46
N ALA A 136 0.93 29.45 -30.42
CA ALA A 136 0.88 28.08 -29.91
C ALA A 136 0.49 28.03 -28.43
N MET A 137 1.11 28.86 -27.58
CA MET A 137 0.76 28.97 -26.17
C MET A 137 -0.71 29.38 -25.96
N THR A 138 -1.24 30.27 -26.82
CA THR A 138 -2.64 30.69 -26.76
C THR A 138 -3.61 29.55 -27.05
N TYR A 139 -3.30 28.65 -27.98
CA TYR A 139 -4.12 27.46 -28.20
C TYR A 139 -3.94 26.44 -27.07
N LEU A 140 -2.70 26.15 -26.69
CA LEU A 140 -2.37 25.12 -25.69
C LEU A 140 -2.80 25.50 -24.27
N SER A 141 -2.96 26.80 -23.97
CA SER A 141 -3.49 27.27 -22.68
C SER A 141 -4.88 26.71 -22.37
N TYR A 142 -5.69 26.39 -23.38
CA TYR A 142 -7.03 25.84 -23.19
C TYR A 142 -7.01 24.45 -22.51
N PHE A 143 -5.89 23.75 -22.56
CA PHE A 143 -5.69 22.48 -21.86
C PHE A 143 -5.33 22.65 -20.38
N VAL A 144 -4.87 23.83 -19.96
CA VAL A 144 -4.32 24.07 -18.60
C VAL A 144 -4.98 25.24 -17.84
N LYS A 145 -5.84 26.02 -18.49
CA LYS A 145 -6.60 27.10 -17.85
C LYS A 145 -7.53 26.56 -16.74
N PRO A 146 -8.07 27.40 -15.85
CA PRO A 146 -9.06 26.94 -14.87
C PRO A 146 -10.25 26.25 -15.56
N ASN A 147 -10.73 25.16 -14.96
CA ASN A 147 -11.84 24.34 -15.49
C ASN A 147 -11.56 23.71 -16.88
N SER A 148 -10.30 23.60 -17.27
CA SER A 148 -9.89 22.86 -18.46
C SER A 148 -9.82 21.35 -18.22
N PRO A 149 -9.71 20.54 -19.28
CA PRO A 149 -9.46 19.12 -19.16
C PRO A 149 -8.21 18.77 -18.32
N GLY A 150 -7.08 19.48 -18.48
CA GLY A 150 -5.88 19.22 -17.68
C GLY A 150 -6.03 19.62 -16.21
N TYR A 151 -6.78 20.69 -15.94
CA TYR A 151 -7.14 21.11 -14.58
C TYR A 151 -7.93 20.01 -13.87
N TYR A 152 -9.00 19.51 -14.52
CA TYR A 152 -9.80 18.43 -13.96
C TYR A 152 -9.07 17.10 -13.90
N ALA A 153 -8.21 16.78 -14.88
CA ALA A 153 -7.39 15.57 -14.82
C ALA A 153 -6.48 15.58 -13.59
N THR A 154 -5.86 16.72 -13.29
CA THR A 154 -5.01 16.89 -12.10
C THR A 154 -5.82 16.75 -10.81
N LEU A 155 -6.98 17.41 -10.70
CA LEU A 155 -7.89 17.29 -9.55
C LEU A 155 -8.39 15.85 -9.35
N ASN A 156 -8.86 15.22 -10.42
CA ASN A 156 -9.38 13.86 -10.37
C ASN A 156 -8.30 12.87 -9.92
N TRP A 157 -7.06 13.05 -10.37
CA TRP A 157 -5.94 12.26 -9.90
C TRP A 157 -5.71 12.42 -8.39
N VAL A 158 -5.67 13.66 -7.88
CA VAL A 158 -5.51 13.92 -6.44
C VAL A 158 -6.65 13.29 -5.64
N CYS A 159 -7.89 13.54 -6.03
CA CYS A 159 -9.07 13.02 -5.36
C CYS A 159 -9.08 11.49 -5.32
N LYS A 160 -8.67 10.84 -6.42
CA LYS A 160 -8.49 9.38 -6.49
C LYS A 160 -7.38 8.90 -5.56
N GLN A 161 -6.22 9.58 -5.57
CA GLN A 161 -5.06 9.21 -4.77
C GLN A 161 -5.35 9.31 -3.26
N LEU A 162 -6.05 10.37 -2.84
CA LEU A 162 -6.40 10.64 -1.45
C LEU A 162 -7.74 10.04 -1.02
N LYS A 163 -8.47 9.42 -1.95
CA LYS A 163 -9.83 8.86 -1.73
C LYS A 163 -10.78 9.89 -1.10
N THR A 164 -10.78 11.10 -1.64
CA THR A 164 -11.59 12.22 -1.16
C THR A 164 -12.34 12.91 -2.30
N THR A 165 -13.43 13.59 -1.97
CA THR A 165 -14.18 14.49 -2.87
C THR A 165 -14.18 15.94 -2.37
N THR A 166 -13.42 16.24 -1.31
CA THR A 166 -13.43 17.57 -0.67
C THR A 166 -12.56 18.59 -1.40
N ILE A 167 -11.62 18.14 -2.24
CA ILE A 167 -10.71 19.02 -2.98
C ILE A 167 -11.39 19.40 -4.28
N SER A 168 -11.65 20.69 -4.44
CA SER A 168 -12.49 21.27 -5.49
C SER A 168 -11.73 22.20 -6.44
N ASN A 169 -10.59 22.74 -6.00
CA ASN A 169 -9.79 23.67 -6.78
C ASN A 169 -8.28 23.41 -6.62
N LEU A 170 -7.49 24.00 -7.52
CA LEU A 170 -6.02 24.02 -7.48
C LEU A 170 -5.50 25.39 -7.02
N THR A 171 -6.19 26.02 -6.07
CA THR A 171 -5.80 27.30 -5.47
C THR A 171 -5.94 27.25 -3.95
N THR A 172 -7.08 27.67 -3.41
CA THR A 172 -7.27 27.92 -1.98
C THR A 172 -7.34 26.64 -1.13
N ASP A 173 -7.75 25.52 -1.71
CA ASP A 173 -7.85 24.24 -0.97
C ASP A 173 -6.48 23.72 -0.51
N TRP A 174 -5.39 24.31 -0.99
CA TRP A 174 -4.02 23.86 -0.73
C TRP A 174 -3.28 24.75 0.26
N ASN A 175 -3.84 25.92 0.60
CA ASN A 175 -3.10 26.94 1.33
C ASN A 175 -2.74 26.53 2.76
N ASP A 176 -3.54 25.69 3.42
CA ASP A 176 -3.26 25.21 4.79
C ASP A 176 -2.14 24.14 4.85
N GLY A 177 -1.64 23.72 3.68
CA GLY A 177 -0.61 22.70 3.52
C GLY A 177 -1.07 21.26 3.78
N TYR A 178 -2.28 21.05 4.30
CA TYR A 178 -2.74 19.72 4.71
C TYR A 178 -2.88 18.77 3.53
N ASN A 179 -3.51 19.24 2.45
CA ASN A 179 -3.72 18.43 1.24
C ASN A 179 -2.40 18.10 0.53
N LEU A 180 -1.41 18.98 0.59
CA LEU A 180 -0.09 18.71 0.01
C LEU A 180 0.68 17.67 0.86
N CYS A 181 0.67 17.81 2.19
CA CYS A 181 1.17 16.77 3.10
C CYS A 181 0.50 15.42 2.87
N ALA A 182 -0.82 15.42 2.61
CA ALA A 182 -1.58 14.20 2.33
C ALA A 182 -1.08 13.50 1.07
N ILE A 183 -0.81 14.24 -0.02
CA ILE A 183 -0.22 13.67 -1.24
C ILE A 183 1.13 13.03 -0.91
N VAL A 184 2.03 13.77 -0.27
CA VAL A 184 3.38 13.29 0.03
C VAL A 184 3.33 12.02 0.89
N ALA A 185 2.53 12.03 1.95
CA ALA A 185 2.33 10.87 2.81
C ALA A 185 1.71 9.68 2.05
N SER A 186 0.77 9.93 1.12
CA SER A 186 0.18 8.88 0.29
C SER A 186 1.18 8.22 -0.68
N GLN A 187 2.25 8.94 -1.03
CA GLN A 187 3.35 8.46 -1.87
C GLN A 187 4.49 7.83 -1.06
N GLY A 188 4.32 7.69 0.26
CA GLY A 188 5.32 7.10 1.17
C GLY A 188 6.35 8.10 1.72
N GLY A 189 6.14 9.40 1.52
CA GLY A 189 7.00 10.43 2.10
C GLY A 189 6.77 10.60 3.60
N HIS A 190 7.84 10.89 4.34
CA HIS A 190 7.75 11.19 5.77
C HIS A 190 7.36 12.65 5.99
N ILE A 191 6.37 12.89 6.85
CA ILE A 191 5.93 14.24 7.25
C ILE A 191 5.87 14.28 8.77
N GLU A 192 6.59 15.22 9.38
CA GLU A 192 6.60 15.42 10.83
C GLU A 192 5.21 15.85 11.33
N GLY A 193 4.68 15.12 12.31
CA GLY A 193 3.37 15.41 12.92
C GLY A 193 2.16 14.92 12.13
N TRP A 194 2.35 14.23 10.99
CA TRP A 194 1.25 13.67 10.20
C TRP A 194 0.55 12.49 10.91
N PRO A 195 -0.80 12.38 10.89
CA PRO A 195 -1.79 13.23 10.22
C PRO A 195 -2.35 14.39 11.07
N ASN A 196 -1.84 14.59 12.29
CA ASN A 196 -2.39 15.52 13.28
C ASN A 196 -1.72 16.90 13.21
N LEU A 197 -1.77 17.54 12.04
CA LEU A 197 -1.20 18.87 11.81
C LEU A 197 -2.16 19.98 12.27
N ASP A 198 -1.62 21.05 12.86
CA ASP A 198 -2.38 22.29 13.08
C ASP A 198 -2.53 23.04 11.75
N ARG A 199 -3.77 23.14 11.25
CA ARG A 199 -4.09 23.81 9.98
C ARG A 199 -3.87 25.32 10.02
N LYS A 200 -3.73 25.92 11.20
CA LYS A 200 -3.38 27.35 11.32
C LYS A 200 -1.91 27.61 10.98
N ASP A 201 -1.05 26.61 11.12
CA ASP A 201 0.38 26.71 10.82
C ASP A 201 0.65 26.44 9.31
N HIS A 202 -0.04 27.20 8.47
CA HIS A 202 -0.18 26.91 7.04
C HIS A 202 1.15 26.92 6.27
N VAL A 203 2.03 27.90 6.52
CA VAL A 203 3.35 27.98 5.86
C VAL A 203 4.23 26.81 6.28
N SER A 204 4.30 26.52 7.58
CA SER A 204 5.07 25.40 8.12
C SER A 204 4.61 24.05 7.56
N ASN A 205 3.29 23.83 7.47
CA ASN A 205 2.73 22.63 6.84
C ASN A 205 3.14 22.52 5.37
N CYS A 206 3.04 23.62 4.61
CA CYS A 206 3.50 23.63 3.21
C CYS A 206 4.99 23.31 3.10
N GLN A 207 5.82 23.83 4.01
CA GLN A 207 7.26 23.58 4.03
C GLN A 207 7.57 22.11 4.33
N LYS A 208 6.91 21.51 5.33
CA LYS A 208 7.03 20.07 5.63
C LYS A 208 6.66 19.22 4.42
N ALA A 209 5.61 19.59 3.69
CA ALA A 209 5.21 18.89 2.48
C ALA A 209 6.25 19.02 1.36
N ILE A 210 6.83 20.21 1.17
CA ILE A 210 7.91 20.43 0.20
C ILE A 210 9.11 19.55 0.52
N ASP A 211 9.54 19.51 1.79
CA ASP A 211 10.72 18.75 2.20
C ASP A 211 10.48 17.25 2.07
N GLY A 212 9.32 16.74 2.51
CA GLY A 212 8.95 15.35 2.27
C GLY A 212 8.82 15.00 0.78
N GLY A 213 8.41 15.97 -0.06
CA GLY A 213 8.39 15.82 -1.52
C GLY A 213 9.80 15.72 -2.12
N LYS A 214 10.77 16.50 -1.64
CA LYS A 214 12.18 16.40 -2.04
C LYS A 214 12.76 15.03 -1.71
N ASP A 215 12.43 14.46 -0.55
CA ASP A 215 12.87 13.11 -0.16
C ASP A 215 12.30 12.00 -1.08
N LEU A 216 11.19 12.31 -1.77
CA LEU A 216 10.62 11.47 -2.83
C LEU A 216 11.22 11.76 -4.22
N GLY A 217 12.12 12.73 -4.34
CA GLY A 217 12.72 13.17 -5.60
C GLY A 217 11.90 14.20 -6.37
N VAL A 218 10.89 14.83 -5.73
CA VAL A 218 10.10 15.90 -6.34
C VAL A 218 10.70 17.26 -6.00
N GLU A 219 11.37 17.86 -6.99
CA GLU A 219 11.91 19.21 -6.85
C GLU A 219 10.80 20.25 -6.66
N PRO A 220 10.93 21.18 -5.69
CA PRO A 220 9.95 22.24 -5.46
C PRO A 220 9.86 23.22 -6.63
N LEU A 221 8.64 23.63 -6.97
CA LEU A 221 8.39 24.73 -7.92
C LEU A 221 7.93 26.03 -7.26
N LEU A 222 7.41 25.91 -6.05
CA LEU A 222 6.85 26.99 -5.25
C LEU A 222 7.49 26.95 -3.87
N THR A 223 7.64 28.10 -3.24
CA THR A 223 7.98 28.16 -1.81
C THR A 223 6.75 27.92 -0.96
N ALA A 224 6.96 27.61 0.32
CA ALA A 224 5.87 27.40 1.26
C ALA A 224 4.96 28.63 1.38
N GLU A 225 5.52 29.83 1.31
CA GLU A 225 4.78 31.10 1.33
C GLU A 225 3.93 31.28 0.08
N GLU A 226 4.45 30.88 -1.09
CA GLU A 226 3.72 30.96 -2.35
C GLU A 226 2.52 29.99 -2.37
N ILE A 227 2.68 28.79 -1.81
CA ILE A 227 1.59 27.80 -1.69
C ILE A 227 0.54 28.27 -0.67
N ALA A 228 0.98 28.87 0.43
CA ALA A 228 0.09 29.34 1.49
C ALA A 228 -0.67 30.64 1.16
N ASP A 229 -0.29 31.36 0.10
CA ASP A 229 -0.99 32.58 -0.32
C ASP A 229 -2.37 32.24 -0.93
N PRO A 230 -3.48 32.80 -0.41
CA PRO A 230 -4.81 32.67 -1.02
C PRO A 230 -4.91 33.15 -2.46
N LYS A 231 -3.92 33.92 -2.93
CA LYS A 231 -3.82 34.42 -4.30
C LYS A 231 -2.86 33.61 -5.17
N VAL A 232 -2.44 32.43 -4.71
CA VAL A 232 -1.64 31.48 -5.49
C VAL A 232 -2.31 31.18 -6.83
N ASP A 233 -1.50 31.14 -7.87
CA ASP A 233 -1.95 30.86 -9.23
C ASP A 233 -2.17 29.36 -9.45
N HIS A 234 -3.27 29.01 -10.13
CA HIS A 234 -3.66 27.62 -10.30
C HIS A 234 -2.66 26.81 -11.10
N LEU A 235 -2.05 27.41 -12.13
CA LEU A 235 -1.13 26.72 -13.02
C LEU A 235 0.14 26.32 -12.26
N SER A 236 0.59 27.17 -11.35
CA SER A 236 1.75 26.86 -10.51
C SER A 236 1.51 25.64 -9.63
N LEU A 237 0.38 25.61 -8.90
CA LEU A 237 0.00 24.46 -8.07
C LEU A 237 -0.27 23.21 -8.89
N MET A 238 -1.04 23.34 -9.98
CA MET A 238 -1.33 22.26 -10.92
C MET A 238 -0.05 21.62 -11.46
N THR A 239 0.92 22.44 -11.87
CA THR A 239 2.22 21.98 -12.36
C THR A 239 3.00 21.28 -11.25
N TYR A 240 3.04 21.84 -10.04
CA TYR A 240 3.76 21.23 -8.93
C TYR A 240 3.14 19.89 -8.50
N ILE A 241 1.83 19.84 -8.31
CA ILE A 241 1.08 18.63 -7.96
C ILE A 241 1.24 17.54 -9.03
N SER A 242 1.24 17.90 -10.31
CA SER A 242 1.40 16.94 -11.39
C SER A 242 2.70 16.13 -11.28
N ARG A 243 3.77 16.70 -10.70
CA ARG A 243 5.05 16.00 -10.53
C ARG A 243 4.96 14.76 -9.65
N PHE A 244 3.92 14.65 -8.81
CA PHE A 244 3.69 13.47 -7.97
C PHE A 244 3.01 12.32 -8.73
N GLN A 245 2.50 12.53 -9.95
CA GLN A 245 1.72 11.53 -10.70
C GLN A 245 2.54 10.33 -11.17
N HIS A 246 3.82 10.54 -11.46
CA HIS A 246 4.72 9.52 -12.02
C HIS A 246 5.76 9.04 -11.03
N LEU A 247 5.56 9.33 -9.73
CA LEU A 247 6.37 8.71 -8.70
C LEU A 247 6.06 7.22 -8.67
N VAL A 248 7.11 6.40 -8.67
CA VAL A 248 6.97 4.99 -8.32
C VAL A 248 6.65 4.97 -6.83
N PRO A 249 5.46 4.47 -6.41
CA PRO A 249 5.09 4.46 -5.00
C PRO A 249 6.15 3.73 -4.20
N LYS A 250 6.83 4.42 -3.28
CA LYS A 250 7.70 3.74 -2.32
C LYS A 250 6.76 2.98 -1.38
N LYS A 251 6.88 1.65 -1.35
CA LYS A 251 6.16 0.82 -0.37
C LYS A 251 6.46 1.36 1.02
N LYS A 252 5.47 1.40 1.90
CA LYS A 252 5.73 1.76 3.30
C LYS A 252 6.68 0.74 3.92
N ASP A 253 7.44 1.13 4.95
CA ASP A 253 8.42 0.23 5.55
C ASP A 253 7.80 -1.11 6.01
N GLU A 254 6.58 -1.07 6.57
CA GLU A 254 5.84 -2.28 6.96
C GLU A 254 5.41 -3.18 5.78
N GLU A 255 5.31 -2.63 4.57
CA GLU A 255 4.96 -3.33 3.32
C GLU A 255 6.21 -3.84 2.57
N LYS A 256 7.39 -3.31 2.92
CA LYS A 256 8.68 -3.79 2.40
C LYS A 256 9.11 -5.12 3.03
N ILE A 257 8.52 -5.48 4.17
CA ILE A 257 8.87 -6.68 4.94
C ILE A 257 7.84 -7.78 4.69
N GLY A 258 8.26 -8.87 4.03
CA GLY A 258 7.45 -10.07 3.84
C GLY A 258 7.66 -11.12 4.92
N ILE A 259 6.62 -11.87 5.30
CA ILE A 259 6.71 -12.93 6.31
C ILE A 259 6.78 -14.32 5.65
N LYS A 260 7.96 -14.93 5.77
CA LYS A 260 8.37 -16.33 5.53
C LYS A 260 8.17 -17.29 6.71
N ALA A 261 7.10 -18.09 6.83
CA ALA A 261 7.04 -19.11 7.89
C ALA A 261 6.36 -20.42 7.48
N ASP A 262 6.91 -21.57 7.92
CA ASP A 262 6.23 -22.87 7.87
C ASP A 262 5.81 -23.27 9.28
N LEU A 263 4.51 -23.17 9.55
CA LEU A 263 3.93 -23.32 10.89
C LEU A 263 3.02 -24.55 11.01
N ASN A 264 2.99 -25.43 9.99
CA ASN A 264 1.98 -26.50 9.89
C ASN A 264 2.21 -27.70 10.81
N ASN A 265 3.41 -27.88 11.38
CA ASN A 265 3.75 -29.04 12.22
C ASN A 265 4.76 -28.71 13.33
N ILE A 266 4.59 -27.56 13.98
CA ILE A 266 5.47 -27.18 15.10
C ILE A 266 5.19 -28.07 16.31
N ARG A 267 6.26 -28.47 17.02
CA ARG A 267 6.18 -29.29 18.22
C ARG A 267 6.86 -28.65 19.42
N THR A 268 6.37 -28.93 20.62
CA THR A 268 6.97 -28.43 21.86
C THR A 268 8.43 -28.83 21.99
N GLY A 269 9.32 -27.91 22.36
CA GLY A 269 10.75 -28.17 22.54
C GLY A 269 11.57 -28.21 21.23
N VAL A 270 10.92 -28.10 20.07
CA VAL A 270 11.59 -27.99 18.76
C VAL A 270 11.63 -26.52 18.35
N GLN A 271 12.81 -26.02 17.95
CA GLN A 271 12.96 -24.64 17.50
C GLN A 271 12.12 -24.37 16.25
N ALA A 272 11.29 -23.35 16.32
CA ALA A 272 10.55 -22.79 15.19
C ALA A 272 11.27 -21.55 14.64
N LEU A 273 11.06 -21.28 13.35
CA LEU A 273 11.69 -20.18 12.62
C LEU A 273 10.64 -19.39 11.84
N ILE A 274 10.66 -18.07 12.01
CA ILE A 274 9.97 -17.12 11.16
C ILE A 274 11.04 -16.28 10.48
N THR A 275 11.01 -16.21 9.15
CA THR A 275 11.94 -15.41 8.34
C THR A 275 11.23 -14.16 7.84
N LEU A 276 11.79 -12.99 8.12
CA LEU A 276 11.33 -11.71 7.58
C LEU A 276 12.19 -11.37 6.37
N LEU A 277 11.58 -11.23 5.19
CA LEU A 277 12.28 -10.95 3.93
C LEU A 277 12.17 -9.47 3.59
N TYR A 278 13.28 -8.82 3.25
CA TYR A 278 13.31 -7.43 2.80
C TYR A 278 14.40 -7.20 1.76
N HIS A 279 14.17 -6.26 0.85
CA HIS A 279 15.07 -6.00 -0.27
C HIS A 279 15.86 -4.69 -0.15
N GLU A 280 15.43 -3.80 0.75
CA GLU A 280 15.91 -2.41 0.81
C GLU A 280 16.81 -2.17 2.03
N LYS A 281 17.87 -1.37 1.86
CA LYS A 281 18.92 -1.12 2.87
C LYS A 281 18.57 -0.04 3.90
N ASP A 282 17.41 0.60 3.74
CA ASP A 282 16.93 1.71 4.57
C ASP A 282 16.19 1.25 5.84
N LEU A 283 15.85 -0.04 5.94
CA LEU A 283 15.25 -0.61 7.15
C LEU A 283 16.28 -0.73 8.28
N LYS A 284 15.91 -0.30 9.50
CA LYS A 284 16.76 -0.36 10.69
C LYS A 284 16.23 -1.40 11.67
N LYS A 285 17.16 -2.18 12.26
CA LYS A 285 16.86 -3.24 13.22
C LYS A 285 16.03 -2.75 14.42
N ASP A 286 16.33 -1.55 14.94
CA ASP A 286 15.76 -1.05 16.20
C ASP A 286 14.25 -0.77 16.12
N PHE A 287 13.68 -0.69 14.92
CA PHE A 287 12.26 -0.47 14.73
C PHE A 287 11.43 -1.76 14.65
N LEU A 288 12.07 -2.93 14.57
CA LEU A 288 11.40 -4.22 14.52
C LEU A 288 11.11 -4.73 15.94
N GLN A 289 9.86 -5.09 16.22
CA GLN A 289 9.45 -5.78 17.45
C GLN A 289 8.70 -7.07 17.10
N VAL A 290 8.96 -8.12 17.88
CA VAL A 290 8.39 -9.46 17.70
C VAL A 290 7.84 -9.95 19.03
N ASP A 291 6.52 -10.01 19.14
CA ASP A 291 5.81 -10.47 20.32
C ASP A 291 5.19 -11.84 20.06
N ILE A 292 5.60 -12.84 20.84
CA ILE A 292 5.10 -14.22 20.74
C ILE A 292 4.36 -14.56 22.02
N ALA A 293 3.05 -14.83 21.92
CA ALA A 293 2.22 -15.27 23.03
C ALA A 293 1.81 -16.74 22.84
N GLY A 294 2.05 -17.55 23.88
CA GLY A 294 1.60 -18.94 23.94
C GLY A 294 0.20 -19.10 24.56
N PRO A 295 -0.27 -20.35 24.75
CA PRO A 295 -1.62 -20.65 25.26
C PRO A 295 -1.89 -20.13 26.68
N SER A 296 -0.85 -20.07 27.51
CA SER A 296 -0.91 -19.50 28.87
C SER A 296 -0.86 -17.97 28.90
N SER A 297 -0.84 -17.31 27.73
CA SER A 297 -0.60 -15.87 27.56
C SER A 297 0.77 -15.39 28.05
N GLU A 298 1.70 -16.31 28.36
CA GLU A 298 3.09 -15.96 28.65
C GLU A 298 3.83 -15.54 27.37
N GLN A 299 4.58 -14.44 27.47
CA GLN A 299 5.48 -14.01 26.39
C GLN A 299 6.67 -14.97 26.28
N ILE A 300 7.00 -15.32 25.04
CA ILE A 300 8.08 -16.25 24.72
C ILE A 300 9.23 -15.47 24.13
N ASN A 301 10.43 -15.70 24.66
CA ASN A 301 11.63 -15.06 24.15
C ASN A 301 11.90 -15.49 22.70
N CYS A 302 12.13 -14.50 21.85
CA CYS A 302 12.45 -14.69 20.43
C CYS A 302 13.84 -14.14 20.16
N ASP A 303 14.76 -15.02 19.77
CA ASP A 303 16.08 -14.61 19.31
C ASP A 303 15.98 -14.10 17.86
N THR A 304 16.31 -12.82 17.65
CA THR A 304 16.16 -12.16 16.35
C THR A 304 17.51 -11.81 15.75
N ALA A 305 17.89 -12.52 14.70
CA ALA A 305 19.13 -12.32 13.97
C ALA A 305 18.88 -11.49 12.69
N TRP A 306 19.29 -10.23 12.70
CA TRP A 306 19.19 -9.32 11.55
C TRP A 306 20.35 -9.54 10.56
N LYS A 307 20.03 -9.68 9.26
CA LYS A 307 21.01 -9.86 8.17
C LYS A 307 20.80 -8.79 7.08
N GLU A 308 21.57 -8.85 5.98
CA GLU A 308 21.52 -7.81 4.93
C GLU A 308 20.19 -7.82 4.16
N LYS A 309 19.55 -8.98 3.96
CA LYS A 309 18.32 -9.14 3.15
C LYS A 309 17.16 -9.85 3.86
N TYR A 310 17.36 -10.22 5.11
CA TYR A 310 16.34 -10.92 5.90
C TYR A 310 16.67 -10.87 7.39
N ALA A 311 15.67 -11.08 8.22
CA ALA A 311 15.84 -11.35 9.65
C ALA A 311 15.27 -12.73 10.00
N GLU A 312 15.92 -13.43 10.92
CA GLU A 312 15.46 -14.70 11.44
C GLU A 312 14.98 -14.54 12.88
N CYS A 313 13.72 -14.87 13.12
CA CYS A 313 13.09 -14.89 14.43
C CYS A 313 12.97 -16.34 14.88
N LYS A 314 13.78 -16.74 15.86
CA LYS A 314 13.87 -18.10 16.39
C LYS A 314 13.27 -18.16 17.77
N PHE A 315 12.38 -19.13 17.99
CA PHE A 315 11.77 -19.36 19.30
C PHE A 315 11.55 -20.86 19.52
N VAL A 316 11.43 -21.26 20.79
CA VAL A 316 11.16 -22.65 21.17
C VAL A 316 9.86 -22.69 21.98
N PRO A 317 8.76 -23.23 21.42
CA PRO A 317 7.50 -23.33 22.14
C PRO A 317 7.61 -24.38 23.25
N LYS A 318 7.16 -24.02 24.45
CA LYS A 318 7.25 -24.90 25.64
C LYS A 318 5.96 -25.70 25.88
N GLU A 319 4.84 -25.22 25.35
CA GLU A 319 3.50 -25.73 25.61
C GLU A 319 2.79 -26.10 24.30
N ALA A 320 1.91 -27.09 24.36
CA ALA A 320 1.04 -27.43 23.24
C ALA A 320 -0.22 -26.56 23.30
N GLY A 321 -0.68 -26.08 22.14
CA GLY A 321 -1.85 -25.21 22.05
C GLY A 321 -1.69 -24.14 20.96
N GLU A 322 -2.57 -23.15 20.99
CA GLU A 322 -2.57 -22.04 20.05
C GLU A 322 -1.53 -20.98 20.42
N TYR A 323 -0.83 -20.47 19.41
CA TYR A 323 0.18 -19.43 19.53
C TYR A 323 -0.19 -18.26 18.63
N ASN A 324 0.07 -17.05 19.13
CA ASN A 324 -0.16 -15.80 18.41
C ASN A 324 1.16 -15.02 18.32
N VAL A 325 1.59 -14.72 17.10
CA VAL A 325 2.79 -13.93 16.83
C VAL A 325 2.40 -12.60 16.20
N ASN A 326 2.67 -11.51 16.91
CA ASN A 326 2.55 -10.15 16.39
C ASN A 326 3.95 -9.64 16.03
N ILE A 327 4.09 -9.16 14.81
CA ILE A 327 5.32 -8.52 14.35
C ILE A 327 4.97 -7.10 13.94
N THR A 328 5.68 -6.14 14.51
CA THR A 328 5.50 -4.71 14.23
C THR A 328 6.82 -4.12 13.74
N TYR A 329 6.71 -3.16 12.84
CA TYR A 329 7.81 -2.31 12.41
C TYR A 329 7.39 -0.85 12.56
N ASN A 330 8.19 -0.05 13.26
CA ASN A 330 7.88 1.35 13.58
C ASN A 330 6.47 1.53 14.19
N ASN A 331 6.15 0.69 15.19
CA ASN A 331 4.86 0.63 15.88
C ASN A 331 3.63 0.28 15.00
N LYS A 332 3.83 -0.14 13.75
CA LYS A 332 2.76 -0.62 12.87
C LYS A 332 2.86 -2.12 12.63
N LYS A 333 1.73 -2.81 12.57
CA LYS A 333 1.69 -4.26 12.32
C LYS A 333 2.07 -4.56 10.87
N LEU A 334 2.90 -5.58 10.69
CA LEU A 334 3.21 -6.10 9.35
C LEU A 334 1.97 -6.74 8.71
N VAL A 335 1.94 -6.77 7.39
CA VAL A 335 0.86 -7.41 6.62
C VAL A 335 0.86 -8.91 6.91
N GLY A 336 -0.30 -9.44 7.31
CA GLY A 336 -0.47 -10.85 7.69
C GLY A 336 -0.31 -11.15 9.18
N CYS A 337 0.00 -10.16 10.02
CA CYS A 337 -0.03 -10.31 11.48
C CYS A 337 -1.41 -9.96 12.07
N PRO A 338 -1.83 -10.64 13.16
CA PRO A 338 -1.11 -11.71 13.87
C PRO A 338 -1.04 -13.04 13.08
N LEU A 339 0.08 -13.75 13.22
CA LEU A 339 0.18 -15.14 12.77
C LEU A 339 -0.37 -16.05 13.87
N VAL A 340 -1.39 -16.84 13.54
CA VAL A 340 -2.02 -17.78 14.48
C VAL A 340 -1.75 -19.20 14.00
N PHE A 341 -1.21 -20.05 14.88
CA PHE A 341 -0.90 -21.45 14.57
C PHE A 341 -0.94 -22.33 15.82
N THR A 342 -1.04 -23.64 15.63
CA THR A 342 -1.12 -24.61 16.73
C THR A 342 0.18 -25.39 16.87
N VAL A 343 0.72 -25.43 18.09
CA VAL A 343 1.87 -26.27 18.46
C VAL A 343 1.38 -27.60 19.02
N LYS A 344 1.89 -28.71 18.46
CA LYS A 344 1.61 -30.07 18.94
C LYS A 344 2.58 -30.47 20.06
N GLN A 345 2.15 -31.35 20.96
CA GLN A 345 3.06 -31.94 21.94
C GLN A 345 4.13 -32.78 21.22
N ASP A 346 5.41 -32.58 21.54
CA ASP A 346 6.44 -33.54 21.16
C ASP A 346 6.34 -34.77 22.05
N LEU A 347 6.11 -35.92 21.42
CA LEU A 347 5.91 -37.22 22.07
C LEU A 347 7.14 -38.12 21.93
N SER A 348 8.21 -37.65 21.27
CA SER A 348 9.48 -38.39 21.13
C SER A 348 10.15 -38.71 22.48
N THR A 349 9.88 -37.89 23.50
CA THR A 349 10.42 -38.03 24.87
C THR A 349 9.53 -38.85 25.81
N VAL A 350 8.36 -39.30 25.35
CA VAL A 350 7.44 -40.12 26.16
C VAL A 350 7.93 -41.56 26.11
N ARG A 351 8.53 -42.03 27.22
CA ARG A 351 8.94 -43.43 27.37
C ARG A 351 7.86 -44.23 28.06
N PHE A 352 7.64 -45.45 27.56
CA PHE A 352 6.78 -46.42 28.21
C PHE A 352 7.60 -47.15 29.28
N ILE A 353 7.30 -46.91 30.56
CA ILE A 353 7.92 -47.65 31.66
C ILE A 353 6.94 -48.74 32.08
N THR A 354 7.23 -49.97 31.68
CA THR A 354 6.52 -51.14 32.19
C THR A 354 7.15 -51.55 33.53
N PRO A 355 6.36 -51.77 34.61
CA PRO A 355 6.90 -52.10 35.93
C PRO A 355 7.71 -53.40 36.01
N THR A 356 7.72 -54.23 34.97
CA THR A 356 8.51 -55.47 34.91
C THR A 356 9.04 -55.67 33.49
N GLU A 357 10.29 -56.13 33.37
CA GLU A 357 11.06 -56.20 32.12
C GLU A 357 10.48 -57.06 30.98
N SER A 358 9.37 -57.78 31.14
CA SER A 358 8.79 -58.50 30.01
C SER A 358 7.46 -59.17 30.34
N ARG A 359 6.36 -58.40 30.48
CA ARG A 359 4.98 -58.87 30.25
C ARG A 359 3.93 -57.78 30.54
N CYS A 360 3.37 -57.16 29.50
CA CYS A 360 2.06 -56.49 29.62
C CYS A 360 0.96 -57.56 29.54
N ARG A 361 0.07 -57.62 30.54
CA ARG A 361 -1.12 -58.49 30.53
C ARG A 361 -2.37 -57.66 30.18
N VAL A 362 -3.30 -58.25 29.44
CA VAL A 362 -4.61 -57.63 29.20
C VAL A 362 -5.28 -57.39 30.56
N GLY A 363 -5.67 -56.14 30.83
CA GLY A 363 -6.22 -55.70 32.13
C GLY A 363 -5.23 -55.07 33.12
N SER A 364 -3.93 -54.98 32.81
CA SER A 364 -2.97 -54.30 33.68
C SER A 364 -2.98 -52.78 33.50
N GLN A 365 -3.03 -52.03 34.61
CA GLN A 365 -2.79 -50.59 34.60
C GLN A 365 -1.30 -50.31 34.37
N ASN A 366 -0.98 -49.70 33.22
CA ASN A 366 0.36 -49.24 32.90
C ASN A 366 0.43 -47.71 33.02
N SER A 367 1.54 -47.19 33.54
CA SER A 367 1.76 -45.75 33.68
C SER A 367 2.68 -45.23 32.58
N LEU A 368 2.21 -44.24 31.82
CA LEU A 368 3.06 -43.43 30.94
C LEU A 368 3.81 -42.40 31.78
N GLN A 369 5.15 -42.37 31.68
CA GLN A 369 5.97 -41.36 32.35
C GLN A 369 6.74 -40.54 31.31
N LYS A 370 6.63 -39.21 31.41
CA LYS A 370 7.49 -38.29 30.66
C LYS A 370 8.86 -38.29 31.35
N ASP A 371 9.93 -38.50 30.58
CA ASP A 371 11.29 -38.54 31.11
C ASP A 371 11.64 -37.15 31.70
N ARG A 372 11.54 -37.00 33.02
CA ARG A 372 12.05 -35.84 33.74
C ARG A 372 13.45 -36.22 34.21
N ARG A 373 14.48 -35.65 33.58
CA ARG A 373 15.80 -35.56 34.24
C ARG A 373 15.62 -34.94 35.64
N PRO A 374 16.39 -35.37 36.65
CA PRO A 374 15.98 -35.27 38.05
C PRO A 374 16.07 -33.83 38.54
N CYS A 375 14.94 -33.13 38.56
CA CYS A 375 14.72 -32.02 39.48
C CYS A 375 13.64 -32.46 40.46
N PHE A 376 14.02 -32.53 41.74
CA PHE A 376 13.16 -32.84 42.88
C PHE A 376 11.93 -31.95 42.89
N ILE A 377 10.81 -32.39 42.31
CA ILE A 377 9.47 -31.84 42.60
C ILE A 377 8.48 -33.01 42.65
N LYS A 378 7.99 -33.28 43.87
CA LYS A 378 6.93 -34.23 44.19
C LYS A 378 5.63 -33.83 43.47
N ARG A 379 5.16 -34.63 42.50
CA ARG A 379 3.74 -34.93 42.23
C ARG A 379 3.63 -35.94 41.08
N LYS A 380 3.04 -37.11 41.35
CA LYS A 380 2.77 -38.19 40.40
C LYS A 380 1.51 -37.85 39.59
N ASN A 381 1.67 -37.41 38.34
CA ASN A 381 0.57 -37.48 37.37
C ASN A 381 0.58 -38.88 36.76
N VAL A 382 -0.30 -39.76 37.25
CA VAL A 382 -0.53 -41.10 36.68
C VAL A 382 -1.71 -40.98 35.73
N PHE A 383 -1.49 -41.18 34.43
CA PHE A 383 -2.56 -41.27 33.44
C PHE A 383 -3.12 -42.70 33.42
N LYS A 384 -4.43 -42.88 33.69
CA LYS A 384 -5.15 -44.15 33.48
C LYS A 384 -5.68 -44.20 32.04
N THR A 385 -5.58 -45.34 31.36
CA THR A 385 -6.12 -45.55 30.00
C THR A 385 -6.85 -46.89 29.89
N ASP A 386 -8.00 -46.89 29.23
CA ASP A 386 -8.83 -48.07 28.91
C ASP A 386 -8.68 -48.47 27.43
N TRP A 387 -8.81 -49.76 27.12
CA TRP A 387 -8.35 -50.39 25.87
C TRP A 387 -9.51 -50.89 24.99
N THR A 388 -9.49 -50.64 23.67
CA THR A 388 -10.45 -51.22 22.70
C THR A 388 -9.80 -51.60 21.35
N LYS A 389 -10.28 -52.69 20.69
CA LYS A 389 -9.85 -53.12 19.34
C LYS A 389 -10.63 -52.37 18.23
N PRO A 390 -10.04 -52.06 17.06
CA PRO A 390 -10.76 -51.44 15.95
C PRO A 390 -11.66 -52.46 15.21
N GLY A 391 -12.84 -51.98 14.80
CA GLY A 391 -14.06 -52.77 14.53
C GLY A 391 -14.08 -53.73 13.33
N LYS A 392 -14.95 -54.75 13.45
CA LYS A 392 -15.64 -55.40 12.32
C LYS A 392 -16.88 -54.56 11.98
N ALA A 393 -17.11 -54.30 10.69
CA ALA A 393 -18.25 -53.55 10.18
C ALA A 393 -19.59 -54.12 10.68
N ILE A 394 -20.43 -53.27 11.26
CA ILE A 394 -21.83 -53.60 11.57
C ILE A 394 -22.70 -52.98 10.48
N LYS A 395 -23.32 -53.83 9.65
CA LYS A 395 -24.45 -53.45 8.79
C LYS A 395 -25.56 -52.86 9.69
N ARG A 396 -26.05 -51.69 9.32
CA ARG A 396 -27.23 -51.03 9.93
C ARG A 396 -28.40 -52.01 10.06
N LYS A 397 -29.02 -52.05 11.25
CA LYS A 397 -30.46 -52.32 11.41
C LYS A 397 -31.01 -51.28 12.39
N ARG A 398 -32.04 -50.55 11.95
CA ARG A 398 -32.88 -49.68 12.79
C ARG A 398 -33.77 -50.57 13.66
N SER A 399 -33.77 -50.33 14.96
CA SER A 399 -34.95 -50.40 15.82
C SER A 399 -34.59 -49.83 17.20
N ASN A 400 -35.56 -49.18 17.83
CA ASN A 400 -35.53 -48.68 19.20
C ASN A 400 -35.21 -49.79 20.21
N ASP A 401 -34.83 -49.32 21.40
CA ASP A 401 -34.81 -49.99 22.71
C ASP A 401 -33.42 -50.21 23.33
N ASP A 402 -33.41 -49.93 24.63
CA ASP A 402 -32.30 -49.96 25.59
C ASP A 402 -31.36 -51.16 25.43
N VAL A 403 -30.05 -50.91 25.42
CA VAL A 403 -29.05 -51.97 25.51
C VAL A 403 -27.91 -51.56 26.46
N SER A 404 -27.94 -52.19 27.63
CA SER A 404 -26.83 -52.43 28.55
C SER A 404 -25.54 -52.83 27.82
N GLU A 405 -24.41 -52.19 28.17
CA GLU A 405 -23.07 -52.57 27.68
C GLU A 405 -22.69 -54.00 28.11
N GLN A 406 -22.99 -54.98 27.26
CA GLN A 406 -22.35 -56.28 27.30
C GLN A 406 -20.93 -56.16 26.74
N THR A 407 -19.95 -56.10 27.65
CA THR A 407 -18.53 -56.27 27.31
C THR A 407 -18.29 -57.72 26.92
N ASN A 408 -18.25 -58.00 25.63
CA ASN A 408 -17.84 -59.31 25.10
C ASN A 408 -16.39 -59.60 25.51
N LYS A 409 -16.21 -60.54 26.45
CA LYS A 409 -14.91 -61.13 26.79
C LYS A 409 -14.44 -62.01 25.64
N TYR A 410 -13.37 -61.59 24.97
CA TYR A 410 -12.60 -62.48 24.10
C TYR A 410 -11.26 -62.79 24.79
N GLU A 411 -11.04 -64.08 25.09
CA GLU A 411 -9.75 -64.58 25.53
C GLU A 411 -8.77 -64.58 24.37
N VAL A 412 -7.62 -63.93 24.55
CA VAL A 412 -6.46 -64.07 23.67
C VAL A 412 -5.35 -64.71 24.48
N THR A 413 -5.08 -65.98 24.18
CA THR A 413 -4.01 -66.77 24.77
C THR A 413 -2.64 -66.28 24.31
N ARG A 414 -1.84 -65.75 25.25
CA ARG A 414 -0.37 -65.54 25.21
C ARG A 414 0.22 -65.02 23.88
N THR A 415 0.56 -63.74 23.84
CA THR A 415 1.52 -63.20 22.86
C THR A 415 2.68 -62.47 23.56
N ARG A 416 3.90 -62.82 23.16
CA ARG A 416 5.17 -62.22 23.62
C ARG A 416 5.46 -60.97 22.79
N GLY A 417 5.90 -59.89 23.44
CA GLY A 417 6.53 -58.71 22.81
C GLY A 417 5.55 -57.71 22.17
N PHE A 418 5.74 -56.43 22.47
CA PHE A 418 5.06 -55.31 21.81
C PHE A 418 6.13 -54.31 21.35
N GLN A 419 5.98 -53.76 20.15
CA GLN A 419 6.76 -52.61 19.71
C GLN A 419 5.84 -51.41 19.47
N PRO A 420 6.03 -50.30 20.20
CA PRO A 420 5.28 -49.07 19.94
C PRO A 420 5.78 -48.41 18.66
N TYR A 421 4.86 -47.91 17.83
CA TYR A 421 5.17 -47.13 16.64
C TYR A 421 4.08 -46.07 16.37
N TRP A 422 4.44 -45.00 15.67
CA TRP A 422 3.53 -43.90 15.35
C TRP A 422 2.96 -44.05 13.93
N LYS A 423 1.64 -43.85 13.79
CA LYS A 423 0.96 -43.79 12.48
C LYS A 423 -0.27 -42.89 12.55
N ASN A 424 -0.36 -41.91 11.64
CA ASN A 424 -1.46 -40.94 11.53
C ASN A 424 -1.78 -40.21 12.85
N ASP A 425 -0.76 -39.63 13.49
CA ASP A 425 -0.86 -38.91 14.78
C ASP A 425 -1.46 -39.74 15.93
N ARG A 426 -1.47 -41.07 15.81
CA ARG A 426 -1.87 -42.00 16.87
C ARG A 426 -0.72 -42.94 17.20
N LEU A 427 -0.58 -43.26 18.49
CA LEU A 427 0.35 -44.29 18.94
C LEU A 427 -0.30 -45.65 18.69
N TRP A 428 0.48 -46.58 18.14
CA TRP A 428 0.08 -47.96 17.88
C TRP A 428 1.02 -48.90 18.60
N LEU A 429 0.49 -50.05 19.02
CA LEU A 429 1.30 -51.18 19.48
C LEU A 429 1.23 -52.26 18.41
N GLN A 430 2.39 -52.62 17.85
CA GLN A 430 2.52 -53.75 16.94
C GLN A 430 2.82 -55.01 17.73
N PHE A 431 2.06 -56.07 17.48
CA PHE A 431 2.38 -57.41 17.93
C PHE A 431 3.42 -58.05 17.01
N ASN A 432 4.14 -59.03 17.54
CA ASN A 432 5.08 -59.83 16.77
C ASN A 432 4.42 -60.61 15.61
N ASP A 433 3.11 -60.88 15.68
CA ASP A 433 2.31 -61.47 14.59
C ASP A 433 1.87 -60.44 13.52
N LYS A 434 2.39 -59.21 13.60
CA LYS A 434 2.06 -58.05 12.75
C LYS A 434 0.62 -57.55 12.87
N SER A 435 -0.18 -58.04 13.82
CA SER A 435 -1.44 -57.39 14.17
C SER A 435 -1.16 -56.08 14.93
N SER A 436 -2.03 -55.08 14.79
CA SER A 436 -1.85 -53.76 15.40
C SER A 436 -3.02 -53.40 16.31
N LEU A 437 -2.72 -52.97 17.54
CA LEU A 437 -3.68 -52.34 18.44
C LEU A 437 -3.47 -50.82 18.43
N MET A 438 -4.56 -50.06 18.29
CA MET A 438 -4.54 -48.61 18.44
C MET A 438 -4.46 -48.28 19.93
N PHE A 439 -3.46 -47.50 20.33
CA PHE A 439 -3.13 -47.32 21.75
C PHE A 439 -3.86 -46.13 22.41
N CYS A 440 -4.35 -45.14 21.64
CA CYS A 440 -5.12 -44.06 22.24
C CYS A 440 -5.98 -43.34 21.19
N ASN A 441 -7.27 -43.13 21.50
CA ASN A 441 -8.17 -42.31 20.68
C ASN A 441 -8.40 -40.90 21.25
N ASN A 442 -8.09 -40.63 22.53
CA ASN A 442 -8.29 -39.32 23.14
C ASN A 442 -7.31 -39.10 24.32
N PHE A 443 -6.48 -38.06 24.23
CA PHE A 443 -5.89 -37.43 25.42
C PHE A 443 -6.81 -36.28 25.84
N SER A 444 -7.65 -36.49 26.85
CA SER A 444 -8.29 -35.38 27.56
C SER A 444 -7.44 -35.00 28.77
N ILE A 445 -6.81 -33.84 28.74
CA ILE A 445 -6.24 -33.23 29.95
C ILE A 445 -7.44 -32.66 30.73
N GLY A 446 -7.78 -33.25 31.86
CA GLY A 446 -8.73 -32.66 32.78
C GLY A 446 -8.17 -31.35 33.30
N THR A 447 -8.75 -30.22 32.88
CA THR A 447 -8.56 -28.94 33.55
C THR A 447 -9.23 -29.04 34.92
N SER A 448 -8.46 -29.21 35.99
CA SER A 448 -8.95 -28.93 37.33
C SER A 448 -9.17 -27.42 37.43
N LYS A 449 -10.44 -27.00 37.44
CA LYS A 449 -10.85 -25.71 38.00
C LYS A 449 -10.35 -25.65 39.44
N LEU A 450 -9.61 -24.60 39.77
CA LEU A 450 -9.36 -24.19 41.16
C LEU A 450 -10.42 -23.14 41.51
N ASN A 451 -11.15 -23.38 42.60
CA ASN A 451 -11.75 -22.31 43.42
C ASN A 451 -10.65 -21.65 44.25
#